data_AF-A0A0F8YJS3-F1
#
_entry.id   AF-A0A0F8YJS3-F1
#
_cell.length_a   1.000
_cell.length_b   1.000
_cell.length_c   1.000
_cell.angle_alpha   90.00
_cell.angle_beta   90.00
_cell.angle_gamma   90.00
#
_symmetry.space_group_name_H-M   'P 1'
#
loop_
_entity.id
_entity.type
_entity.pdbx_description
1 polymer ?
#
loop_
_entity_poly.entity_id
_entity_poly.type
_entity_poly.pdbx_seq_one_letter_code
_entity_poly.pdbx_strand_id
1 'polypeptide(L)' 'MTKDDTSPFPIQGELGRPRIKSSSIPWWLAKIAYEHYVKLFGKDQSLERIAERGGFGRDELLMLLRKDRKEKFYT' A
#
# COMPACT_ATOMS: atom_id res chain seq x y z
N MET A 1 -15.50 15.75 -1.06
CA MET A 1 -15.29 14.36 -0.63
C MET A 1 -16.36 13.49 -1.25
N THR A 2 -16.01 12.61 -2.18
CA THR A 2 -16.94 11.61 -2.71
C THR A 2 -16.96 10.40 -1.77
N LYS A 3 -18.00 9.57 -1.82
CA LYS A 3 -18.10 8.35 -0.98
C LYS A 3 -16.86 7.44 -1.09
N ASP A 4 -16.18 7.48 -2.23
CA ASP A 4 -14.96 6.72 -2.51
C ASP A 4 -13.75 7.16 -1.67
N ASP A 5 -13.76 8.37 -1.12
CA ASP A 5 -12.62 8.87 -0.34
C ASP A 5 -12.47 8.09 0.98
N THR A 6 -13.58 7.71 1.63
CA THR A 6 -13.55 7.01 2.92
C THR A 6 -13.62 5.49 2.80
N SER A 7 -13.72 4.95 1.58
CA SER A 7 -13.77 3.49 1.37
C SER A 7 -12.54 2.82 1.98
N PRO A 8 -12.69 1.72 2.73
CA PRO A 8 -11.56 1.08 3.39
C PRO A 8 -10.68 0.34 2.36
N PHE A 9 -9.39 0.64 2.37
CA PHE A 9 -8.36 -0.12 1.67
C PHE A 9 -7.56 -0.94 2.68
N PRO A 10 -7.39 -2.26 2.47
CA PRO A 10 -6.75 -3.12 3.46
C PRO A 10 -5.26 -2.82 3.59
N ILE A 11 -4.69 -3.09 4.78
CA ILE A 11 -3.25 -3.11 5.01
C ILE A 11 -2.88 -4.53 5.43
N GLN A 12 -1.95 -5.12 4.68
CA GLN A 12 -1.53 -6.48 4.87
C GLN A 12 -0.76 -6.58 6.20
N GLY A 13 -1.07 -7.63 6.98
CA GLY A 13 -0.24 -8.00 8.12
C GLY A 13 1.09 -8.58 7.65
N GLU A 14 2.17 -8.32 8.38
CA GLU A 14 3.46 -8.94 8.09
C GLU A 14 3.51 -10.39 8.57
N LEU A 15 4.01 -11.28 7.72
CA LEU A 15 4.34 -12.65 8.09
C LEU A 15 5.45 -12.65 9.15
N GLY A 16 5.21 -13.28 10.30
CA GLY A 16 6.20 -13.41 11.38
C GLY A 16 6.18 -12.31 12.44
N ARG A 17 5.37 -11.25 12.29
CA ARG A 17 5.06 -10.32 13.40
C ARG A 17 3.79 -10.78 14.13
N PRO A 18 3.57 -10.39 15.41
CA PRO A 18 2.29 -10.62 16.07
C PRO A 18 1.18 -10.15 15.13
N ARG A 19 0.12 -10.94 14.93
CA ARG A 19 -1.02 -10.55 14.07
C ARG A 19 -1.69 -9.33 14.68
N ILE A 20 -1.13 -8.16 14.42
CA ILE A 20 -1.79 -6.90 14.70
C ILE A 20 -3.07 -6.95 13.86
N LYS A 21 -4.19 -6.62 14.49
CA LYS A 21 -5.52 -6.66 13.87
C LYS A 21 -5.45 -6.09 12.46
N SER A 22 -6.17 -6.74 11.54
CA SER A 22 -6.41 -6.23 10.18
C SER A 22 -6.75 -4.73 10.28
N SER A 23 -5.91 -3.92 9.66
CA SER A 23 -6.04 -2.46 9.64
C SER A 23 -6.37 -2.01 8.22
N SER A 24 -7.07 -0.90 8.10
CA SER A 24 -7.38 -0.28 6.81
C SER A 24 -7.00 1.20 6.82
N ILE A 25 -6.76 1.73 5.63
CA ILE A 25 -6.62 3.16 5.37
C ILE A 25 -7.74 3.63 4.44
N PRO A 26 -8.04 4.94 4.39
CA PRO A 26 -8.93 5.47 3.36
C PRO A 26 -8.38 5.22 1.96
N TRP A 27 -9.25 4.94 1.00
CA TRP A 27 -8.87 4.68 -0.39
C TRP A 27 -8.14 5.85 -1.03
N TRP A 28 -8.46 7.10 -0.67
CA TRP A 28 -7.73 8.27 -1.16
C TRP A 28 -6.24 8.22 -0.76
N LEU A 29 -5.91 7.70 0.42
CA LEU A 29 -4.54 7.58 0.88
C LEU A 29 -3.82 6.44 0.14
N ALA A 30 -4.55 5.35 -0.15
CA ALA A 30 -4.03 4.26 -0.98
C ALA A 30 -3.72 4.72 -2.41
N LYS A 31 -4.54 5.62 -2.99
CA LYS A 31 -4.26 6.24 -4.31
C LYS A 31 -2.94 7.01 -4.31
N ILE A 32 -2.67 7.81 -3.27
CA ILE A 32 -1.40 8.55 -3.14
C ILE A 32 -0.20 7.58 -3.08
N ALA A 33 -0.30 6.52 -2.29
CA ALA A 33 0.74 5.50 -2.23
C ALA A 33 0.93 4.79 -3.58
N TYR A 34 -0.17 4.49 -4.28
CA TYR A 34 -0.17 3.82 -5.57
C TYR A 34 0.51 4.65 -6.68
N GLU A 35 0.33 5.98 -6.68
CA GLU A 35 1.05 6.85 -7.61
C GLU A 35 2.57 6.71 -7.51
N HIS A 36 3.09 6.47 -6.30
CA HIS A 36 4.52 6.23 -6.11
C HIS A 36 4.89 4.77 -6.40
N TYR A 37 4.02 3.82 -6.05
CA TYR A 37 4.19 2.40 -6.38
C TYR A 37 4.41 2.21 -7.88
N VAL A 38 3.58 2.85 -8.71
CA VAL A 38 3.66 2.79 -10.16
C VAL A 38 5.01 3.29 -10.70
N LYS A 39 5.61 4.30 -10.06
CA LYS A 39 6.93 4.82 -10.44
C LYS A 39 8.06 3.86 -10.11
N LEU A 40 7.92 3.08 -9.04
CA LEU A 40 8.96 2.15 -8.57
C LEU A 40 8.86 0.75 -9.20
N PHE A 41 7.64 0.26 -9.41
CA PHE A 41 7.38 -1.13 -9.77
C PHE A 41 6.61 -1.31 -11.07
N GLY A 42 6.14 -0.22 -11.71
CA GLY A 42 5.33 -0.29 -12.91
C GLY A 42 3.83 -0.50 -12.63
N LYS A 43 3.07 -0.82 -13.68
CA LYS A 43 1.58 -0.86 -13.65
C LYS A 43 1.00 -2.27 -13.74
N ASP A 44 1.80 -3.30 -13.48
CA ASP A 44 1.40 -4.70 -13.62
C ASP A 44 0.33 -5.15 -12.60
N GLN A 45 0.08 -4.35 -11.56
CA GLN A 45 -1.02 -4.53 -10.61
C GLN A 45 -1.80 -3.22 -10.54
N SER A 46 -3.13 -3.29 -10.72
CA SER A 46 -4.01 -2.16 -10.41
C SER A 46 -4.16 -1.99 -8.89
N LEU A 47 -4.61 -0.81 -8.44
CA LEU A 47 -4.85 -0.57 -7.02
C LEU A 47 -5.93 -1.51 -6.46
N GLU A 48 -6.96 -1.79 -7.24
CA GLU A 48 -8.01 -2.76 -6.91
C GLU A 48 -7.43 -4.15 -6.72
N ARG A 49 -6.52 -4.58 -7.62
CA ARG A 49 -5.87 -5.88 -7.52
C ARG A 49 -4.97 -5.98 -6.27
N ILE A 50 -4.33 -4.89 -5.88
CA ILE A 50 -3.56 -4.82 -4.63
C ILE A 50 -4.51 -4.96 -3.43
N ALA A 51 -5.66 -4.27 -3.43
CA ALA A 51 -6.66 -4.40 -2.37
C ALA A 51 -7.17 -5.84 -2.22
N GLU A 52 -7.49 -6.52 -3.33
CA GLU A 52 -7.93 -7.92 -3.35
C GLU A 52 -6.91 -8.88 -2.71
N ARG A 53 -5.60 -8.56 -2.83
CA ARG A 53 -4.50 -9.36 -2.27
C ARG A 53 -4.22 -9.08 -0.80
N GLY A 54 -4.98 -8.19 -0.17
CA GLY A 54 -4.80 -7.78 1.22
C GLY A 54 -4.14 -6.42 1.40
N GLY A 55 -3.90 -5.69 0.30
CA GLY A 55 -3.41 -4.32 0.32
C GLY A 55 -1.88 -4.19 0.40
N PHE A 56 -1.41 -3.00 0.74
CA PHE A 56 0.02 -2.73 0.94
C PHE A 56 0.51 -3.32 2.26
N GLY A 57 1.78 -3.72 2.30
CA GLY A 57 2.48 -3.93 3.57
C GLY A 57 2.62 -2.61 4.34
N ARG A 58 2.81 -2.65 5.66
CA ARG A 58 2.98 -1.43 6.47
C ARG A 58 4.24 -0.65 6.12
N ASP A 59 5.36 -1.36 6.09
CA ASP A 59 6.66 -0.77 5.74
C ASP A 59 6.67 -0.28 4.28
N GLU A 60 6.04 -1.04 3.38
CA GLU A 60 5.80 -0.64 1.99
C GLU A 60 4.96 0.64 1.91
N LEU A 61 3.82 0.72 2.61
CA LEU A 61 2.98 1.91 2.63
C LEU A 61 3.75 3.13 3.12
N LEU A 62 4.50 3.01 4.22
CA LEU A 62 5.30 4.10 4.77
C LEU A 62 6.36 4.57 3.78
N MET A 63 7.08 3.63 3.15
CA MET A 63 8.06 3.91 2.10
C MET A 63 7.41 4.66 0.91
N LEU A 64 6.24 4.18 0.45
CA LEU A 64 5.50 4.78 -0.65
C LEU A 64 5.01 6.20 -0.33
N LEU A 65 4.49 6.43 0.87
CA LEU A 65 4.01 7.76 1.31
C LEU A 65 5.16 8.75 1.55
N ARG A 66 6.31 8.28 2.04
CA ARG A 66 7.54 9.07 2.16
C ARG A 66 8.20 9.37 0.82
N LYS A 67 7.77 8.68 -0.24
CA LYS A 67 8.33 8.75 -1.60
C LYS A 67 9.80 8.33 -1.64
N ASP A 68 10.18 7.40 -0.77
CA ASP A 68 11.54 6.88 -0.72
C ASP A 68 11.86 6.20 -2.07
N ARG A 69 13.12 6.30 -2.51
CA ARG A 69 13.57 5.52 -3.67
C ARG A 69 13.74 4.07 -3.22
N LYS A 70 13.53 3.11 -4.14
CA LYS A 70 13.93 1.73 -3.91
C LYS A 70 15.45 1.71 -3.75
N GLU A 71 15.95 1.79 -2.51
CA GLU A 71 17.35 1.54 -2.25
C GLU A 71 17.63 0.10 -2.68
N LYS A 72 18.61 -0.05 -3.56
CA LYS A 72 19.15 -1.35 -3.94
C LYS A 72 19.88 -1.92 -2.73
N PHE A 73 19.16 -2.43 -1.73
CA PHE A 73 19.74 -3.41 -0.82
C PHE A 73 19.77 -4.75 -1.55
N TYR A 74 20.72 -4.87 -2.47
CA TYR A 74 21.29 -6.16 -2.80
C TYR A 74 22.25 -6.49 -1.66
N THR A 75 21.95 -7.53 -0.90
CA THR A 75 22.95 -8.45 -0.35
C THR A 75 22.31 -9.82 -0.33
#